data_AF-A0A9P9RK22-F1
#
_entry.id   AF-A0A9P9RK22-F1
#
_cell.length_a   1.000
_cell.length_b   1.000
_cell.length_c   1.000
_cell.angle_alpha   90.00
_cell.angle_beta   90.00
_cell.angle_gamma   90.00
#
_symmetry.space_group_name_H-M   'P 1'
#
loop_
_entity.id
_entity.type
_entity.pdbx_description
1 polymer ?
#
loop_
_entity_poly.entity_id
_entity_poly.type
_entity_poly.pdbx_seq_one_letter_code
_entity_poly.pdbx_strand_id
1 'polypeptide(L)' 'MSTITNVLSKDRRELVYYYKKVLNASDNDIATCWQNQFVWALARHLVAGEVVVYPAFEKILGDGGRITADKDHSEH' A
#
# COMPACT_ATOMS: atom_id res chain seq x y z
N MET A 1 5.60 11.82 -17.43
CA MET A 1 6.06 10.64 -16.66
C MET A 1 5.50 10.75 -15.24
N SER A 2 5.05 9.65 -14.62
CA SER A 2 4.61 9.64 -13.23
C SER A 2 5.80 9.48 -12.27
N THR A 3 5.81 10.20 -11.15
CA THR A 3 6.80 10.00 -10.08
C THR A 3 6.42 8.81 -9.20
N ILE A 4 7.39 8.24 -8.48
CA ILE A 4 7.14 7.16 -7.52
C ILE A 4 6.09 7.57 -6.47
N THR A 5 6.16 8.82 -5.98
CA THR A 5 5.19 9.38 -5.04
C THR A 5 3.77 9.40 -5.60
N ASN A 6 3.60 9.72 -6.89
CA ASN A 6 2.29 9.72 -7.53
C ASN A 6 1.70 8.31 -7.61
N VAL A 7 2.54 7.30 -7.90
CA VAL A 7 2.11 5.89 -7.98
C VAL A 7 1.74 5.37 -6.59
N LEU A 8 2.59 5.55 -5.58
CA LEU A 8 2.29 5.12 -4.20
C LEU A 8 1.02 5.79 -3.64
N SER A 9 0.82 7.08 -3.94
CA SER A 9 -0.39 7.80 -3.53
C SER A 9 -1.64 7.30 -4.25
N LYS A 10 -1.51 6.76 -5.47
CA LYS A 10 -2.61 6.12 -6.18
C LYS A 10 -2.93 4.77 -5.55
N ASP A 11 -1.93 3.94 -5.28
CA ASP A 11 -2.13 2.62 -4.65
C ASP A 11 -2.81 2.74 -3.29
N ARG A 12 -2.39 3.70 -2.45
CA ARG A 12 -3.06 3.98 -1.17
C ARG A 12 -4.52 4.40 -1.33
N ARG A 13 -4.84 5.20 -2.36
CA ARG A 13 -6.23 5.60 -2.65
C ARG A 13 -7.07 4.40 -3.10
N GLU A 14 -6.49 3.46 -3.86
CA GLU A 14 -7.15 2.19 -4.23
C GLU A 14 -7.46 1.34 -2.99
N LEU A 15 -6.54 1.23 -2.03
CA LEU A 15 -6.80 0.52 -0.76
C LEU A 15 -8.00 1.10 0.00
N VAL A 16 -8.00 2.42 0.20
CA VAL A 16 -9.11 3.11 0.88
C VAL A 16 -10.42 2.94 0.12
N TYR A 17 -10.37 2.97 -1.21
CA TYR A 17 -11.54 2.77 -2.05
C TYR A 17 -12.11 1.34 -1.91
N TYR A 18 -11.28 0.30 -2.04
CA TYR A 18 -11.74 -1.08 -1.91
C TYR A 18 -12.22 -1.39 -0.49
N TYR A 19 -11.54 -0.90 0.53
CA TYR A 19 -12.00 -0.99 1.92
C TYR A 19 -13.42 -0.44 2.09
N LYS A 20 -13.68 0.77 1.56
CA LYS A 20 -15.02 1.36 1.59
C LYS A 20 -16.03 0.53 0.79
N LYS A 21 -15.64 -0.12 -0.31
CA LYS A 21 -16.53 -1.00 -1.08
C LYS A 21 -16.89 -2.27 -0.32
N VAL A 22 -15.96 -2.86 0.42
CA VAL A 22 -16.23 -3.99 1.30
C VAL A 22 -17.24 -3.60 2.38
N LEU A 23 -17.02 -2.47 3.06
CA LEU A 23 -17.92 -2.02 4.13
C LEU A 23 -19.34 -1.68 3.67
N ASN A 24 -19.49 -1.21 2.43
CA ASN A 24 -20.78 -0.78 1.87
C ASN A 24 -21.39 -1.82 0.92
N ALA A 25 -20.90 -3.06 0.93
CA ALA A 25 -21.43 -4.12 0.08
C ALA A 25 -22.87 -4.48 0.50
N SER A 26 -23.75 -4.70 -0.48
CA SER A 26 -25.14 -5.09 -0.23
C SER A 26 -25.31 -6.55 0.17
N ASP A 27 -24.32 -7.39 -0.15
CA ASP A 27 -24.33 -8.83 0.10
C ASP A 27 -22.89 -9.36 0.21
N ASN A 28 -22.79 -10.62 0.64
CA ASN A 28 -21.52 -11.29 0.89
C ASN A 28 -20.70 -11.55 -0.37
N ASP A 29 -21.34 -11.72 -1.53
CA ASP A 29 -20.63 -12.00 -2.79
C ASP A 29 -19.92 -10.74 -3.28
N ILE A 30 -20.60 -9.61 -3.24
CA ILE A 30 -20.03 -8.30 -3.54
C ILE A 30 -18.94 -7.95 -2.52
N ALA A 31 -19.17 -8.21 -1.23
CA ALA A 31 -18.17 -7.99 -0.19
C ALA A 31 -16.90 -8.80 -0.46
N THR A 32 -17.04 -10.09 -0.78
CA THR A 32 -15.93 -11.01 -1.09
C THR A 32 -15.17 -10.57 -2.34
N CYS A 33 -15.88 -10.14 -3.39
CA CYS A 33 -15.26 -9.63 -4.61
C CYS A 33 -14.35 -8.42 -4.30
N TRP A 34 -14.85 -7.43 -3.56
CA TRP A 34 -14.06 -6.26 -3.18
C TRP A 34 -12.96 -6.58 -2.17
N GLN A 35 -13.18 -7.56 -1.29
CA GLN A 35 -12.16 -8.02 -0.35
C GLN A 35 -10.98 -8.64 -1.10
N ASN A 36 -11.24 -9.43 -2.14
CA ASN A 36 -10.18 -9.99 -2.98
C ASN A 36 -9.39 -8.89 -3.69
N GLN A 37 -10.06 -7.85 -4.20
CA GLN A 37 -9.39 -6.68 -4.79
C GLN A 37 -8.54 -5.92 -3.75
N PHE A 38 -9.08 -5.73 -2.54
CA PHE A 38 -8.36 -5.10 -1.43
C PHE A 38 -7.09 -5.89 -1.06
N VAL A 39 -7.21 -7.21 -0.87
CA VAL A 39 -6.07 -8.08 -0.53
C VAL A 39 -4.99 -8.01 -1.61
N TRP A 40 -5.39 -8.05 -2.89
CA TRP A 40 -4.43 -7.99 -3.99
C TRP A 40 -3.71 -6.63 -4.08
N ALA A 41 -4.44 -5.53 -3.89
CA ALA A 41 -3.86 -4.20 -3.83
C ALA A 41 -2.94 -4.03 -2.61
N LEU A 42 -3.32 -4.58 -1.45
CA LEU A 42 -2.53 -4.49 -0.22
C LEU A 42 -1.22 -5.25 -0.38
N ALA A 43 -1.26 -6.49 -0.85
CA ALA A 43 -0.06 -7.29 -1.09
C ALA A 43 0.93 -6.59 -2.02
N ARG A 44 0.46 -6.00 -3.13
CA ARG A 44 1.32 -5.20 -4.00
C ARG A 44 1.92 -3.99 -3.32
N HIS A 45 1.13 -3.25 -2.54
CA HIS A 45 1.59 -2.05 -1.85
C HIS A 45 2.71 -2.37 -0.86
N LEU A 46 2.52 -3.42 -0.05
CA LEU A 46 3.51 -3.90 0.91
C LEU A 46 4.79 -4.34 0.20
N VAL A 47 4.68 -5.21 -0.81
CA VAL A 47 5.86 -5.69 -1.57
C VAL A 47 6.60 -4.54 -2.26
N ALA A 48 5.90 -3.53 -2.78
CA ALA A 48 6.54 -2.35 -3.36
C ALA A 48 7.31 -1.54 -2.32
N GLY A 49 6.80 -1.44 -1.10
CA GLY A 49 7.50 -0.88 0.05
C GLY A 49 8.85 -1.58 0.27
N GLU A 50 8.79 -2.89 0.49
CA GLU A 50 9.93 -3.76 0.76
C GLU A 50 10.99 -3.74 -0.33
N VAL A 51 10.57 -3.90 -1.59
CA VAL A 51 11.50 -4.18 -2.69
C VAL A 51 12.02 -2.88 -3.32
N VAL A 52 11.27 -1.79 -3.25
CA VAL A 52 11.58 -0.55 -3.98
C VAL A 52 11.76 0.64 -3.05
N VAL A 53 10.79 0.93 -2.18
CA VAL A 53 10.75 2.19 -1.45
C VAL A 53 11.77 2.23 -0.32
N TYR A 54 11.78 1.22 0.55
CA TYR A 54 12.69 1.21 1.71
C TYR A 54 14.17 1.16 1.30
N PRO A 55 14.61 0.32 0.34
CA PRO A 55 15.99 0.36 -0.14
C PRO A 55 16.37 1.73 -0.75
N ALA A 56 15.43 2.38 -1.45
CA ALA A 56 15.66 3.71 -2.00
C ALA A 56 15.76 4.77 -0.89
N PHE A 57 14.94 4.67 0.15
CA PHE A 57 14.96 5.58 1.30
C PHE A 57 16.28 5.49 2.05
N GLU A 58 16.74 4.28 2.40
CA GLU A 58 18.04 4.11 3.05
C GLU A 58 19.18 4.65 2.19
N LYS A 59 19.17 4.36 0.89
CA LYS A 59 20.22 4.80 -0.04
C LYS A 59 20.27 6.32 -0.24
N ILE A 60 19.11 6.98 -0.33
CA ILE A 60 19.01 8.40 -0.70
C ILE A 60 18.97 9.31 0.53
N LEU A 61 18.29 8.87 1.60
CA LEU A 61 18.01 9.66 2.80
C LEU A 61 18.85 9.23 4.01
N GLY A 62 19.65 8.16 3.90
CA GLY A 62 20.52 7.68 4.97
C GLY A 62 19.73 7.23 6.20
N ASP A 63 20.18 7.63 7.40
CA ASP A 63 19.58 7.24 8.67
C ASP A 63 18.10 7.62 8.80
N GLY A 64 17.71 8.78 8.26
CA GLY A 64 16.30 9.20 8.26
C GLY A 64 15.41 8.29 7.40
N GLY A 65 15.96 7.76 6.31
CA GLY A 65 15.30 6.77 5.47
C GLY A 65 15.12 5.44 6.18
N ARG A 66 16.17 4.96 6.85
CA ARG A 66 16.14 3.72 7.66
C ARG A 66 15.12 3.80 8.80
N ILE A 67 15.12 4.86 9.59
CA ILE A 67 14.15 5.03 10.70
C ILE A 67 12.70 5.02 10.18
N THR A 68 12.47 5.62 9.01
CA THR A 68 11.14 5.61 8.38
C THR A 68 10.74 4.21 7.93
N ALA A 69 11.66 3.46 7.32
CA ALA A 69 11.44 2.08 6.92
C ALA A 69 11.17 1.15 8.11
N ASP A 70 12.00 1.22 9.16
CA ASP A 70 11.84 0.42 10.38
C ASP A 70 10.49 0.68 11.07
N LYS A 71 10.04 1.93 11.07
CA LYS A 71 8.73 2.29 11.60
C LYS A 71 7.61 1.63 10.78
N ASP A 72 7.61 1.79 9.46
CA ASP A 72 6.58 1.21 8.61
C ASP A 72 6.56 -0.32 8.69
N HIS A 73 7.72 -0.98 8.80
CA HIS A 73 7.84 -2.43 9.05
C HIS A 73 7.12 -2.88 10.32
N SER A 74 7.17 -2.07 11.38
CA SER A 74 6.51 -2.39 12.64
C SER A 74 4.99 -2.22 12.61
N GLU A 75 4.46 -1.48 11.63
CA GLU A 75 3.03 -1.19 11.46
C GLU A 75 2.32 -2.20 10.53
N HIS A 76 3.07 -3.02 9.79
CA HIS A 76 2.56 -4.12 8.96
C HIS A 76 2.18 -5.37 9.79
#